data_AF-A0A1S2K3R4-F1
#
_entry.id   AF-A0A1S2K3R4-F1
#
_cell.length_a   1.000
_cell.length_b   1.000
_cell.length_c   1.000
_cell.angle_alpha   90.00
_cell.angle_beta   90.00
_cell.angle_gamma   90.00
#
_symmetry.space_group_name_H-M   'P 1'
#
loop_
_entity.id
_entity.type
_entity.pdbx_description
1 polymer ?
#
loop_
_entity_poly.entity_id
_entity_poly.type
_entity_poly.pdbx_seq_one_letter_code
_entity_poly.pdbx_strand_id
1 'polypeptide(L)'
;MAHSAVPSGLVAVHVAAQDPADFPEPHPDAHKHVRELWAAAHRYDGIDWVKAGAAPRWLGMDASTCAAAINPSHVSGRGADEFTRFLDGAASRGEKALIIATMGDANSEPTNSIFGGDVASVYFRGFNGSIAGKRLGTGSEITLAPSLDPVDQDLALRIRNSSGDGPWWAMAPRPVAAEGPSGSTLHQPEGELVPILMDTLGEPVVARWMPSDGKQIWYIVPDGIDWNTVVVWLVQRALPAHVPDALRRVRSPHSVSPDLETPAESSARTALEELERYYAAEKARLKVEQTRAKEAAEPLRNGLLFGTGSELEDAVAVVLRAAGFDVTNLDEELGTKSADLLAVLGKETCLVEVKSQGGQAGEALVAALQRHLDTWPKLRPDRPVTRGALVVNHQHKLDPAQRTRDVYTRAEFVATLQHPVIPATASSSGGGPRTGPLCVLPSLASSPVTQD
;
A
#
# COMPACT_ATOMS: atom_id res chain seq x y z
N MET A 1 -43.58 -21.24 19.80
CA MET A 1 -42.39 -20.77 19.06
C MET A 1 -41.69 -21.98 18.48
N ALA A 2 -41.64 -22.12 17.16
CA ALA A 2 -40.97 -23.25 16.52
C ALA A 2 -39.47 -22.94 16.45
N HIS A 3 -38.65 -23.67 17.21
CA HIS A 3 -37.21 -23.68 17.00
C HIS A 3 -36.94 -24.32 15.63
N SER A 4 -36.73 -23.50 14.59
CA SER A 4 -36.19 -24.00 13.33
C SER A 4 -34.76 -24.47 13.60
N ALA A 5 -34.60 -25.77 13.78
CA ALA A 5 -33.31 -26.39 14.04
C ALA A 5 -32.35 -26.07 12.88
N VAL A 6 -31.19 -25.49 13.20
CA VAL A 6 -30.12 -25.32 12.20
C VAL A 6 -29.70 -26.71 11.73
N PRO A 7 -29.54 -26.95 10.42
CA PRO A 7 -28.92 -28.19 9.94
C PRO A 7 -27.57 -28.41 10.64
N SER A 8 -27.32 -29.64 11.12
CA SER A 8 -26.08 -29.98 11.82
C SER A 8 -24.85 -29.53 11.00
N GLY A 9 -23.87 -28.90 11.66
CA GLY A 9 -22.64 -28.43 11.03
C GLY A 9 -22.63 -26.97 10.56
N LEU A 10 -23.80 -26.33 10.43
CA LEU A 10 -23.88 -24.91 10.01
C LEU A 10 -23.93 -23.96 11.20
N VAL A 11 -23.23 -22.83 11.08
CA VAL A 11 -23.17 -21.80 12.12
C VAL A 11 -24.26 -20.77 11.90
N ALA A 12 -25.08 -20.49 12.92
CA ALA A 12 -26.08 -19.44 12.83
C ALA A 12 -25.45 -18.04 12.82
N VAL A 13 -25.79 -17.22 11.83
CA VAL A 13 -25.34 -15.83 11.68
C VAL A 13 -26.55 -14.91 11.63
N HIS A 14 -26.66 -13.96 12.55
CA HIS A 14 -27.74 -12.97 12.49
C HIS A 14 -27.48 -11.97 11.36
N VAL A 15 -28.49 -11.73 10.52
CA VAL A 15 -28.45 -10.71 9.47
C VAL A 15 -29.61 -9.75 9.71
N ALA A 16 -29.31 -8.48 9.98
CA ALA A 16 -30.33 -7.47 10.28
C ALA A 16 -30.96 -6.90 9.00
N ALA A 17 -31.41 -7.80 8.12
CA ALA A 17 -32.19 -7.51 6.94
C ALA A 17 -33.29 -8.58 6.78
N GLN A 18 -34.28 -8.29 5.93
CA GLN A 18 -35.29 -9.29 5.57
C GLN A 18 -34.66 -10.38 4.68
N ASP A 19 -35.26 -11.57 4.68
CA ASP A 19 -34.88 -12.62 3.74
C ASP A 19 -35.16 -12.15 2.30
N PRO A 20 -34.14 -12.08 1.42
CA PRO A 20 -34.35 -11.69 0.04
C PRO A 20 -35.38 -12.57 -0.69
N ALA A 21 -35.45 -13.85 -0.35
CA ALA A 21 -36.40 -14.79 -0.96
C ALA A 21 -37.86 -14.45 -0.65
N ASP A 22 -38.13 -13.83 0.51
CA ASP A 22 -39.46 -13.45 0.95
C ASP A 22 -39.81 -11.99 0.63
N PHE A 23 -38.90 -11.23 0.00
CA PHE A 23 -39.03 -9.78 -0.17
C PHE A 23 -38.91 -9.34 -1.65
N PRO A 24 -39.96 -9.49 -2.47
CA PRO A 24 -39.89 -9.23 -3.91
C PRO A 24 -39.63 -7.76 -4.25
N GLU A 25 -39.18 -7.52 -5.50
CA GLU A 25 -38.89 -6.18 -6.02
C GLU A 25 -40.11 -5.25 -5.85
N PRO A 26 -39.93 -4.10 -5.17
CA PRO A 26 -41.01 -3.17 -4.94
C PRO A 26 -41.40 -2.46 -6.24
N HIS A 27 -42.69 -2.13 -6.37
CA HIS A 27 -43.17 -1.32 -7.50
C HIS A 27 -42.36 -0.01 -7.61
N PRO A 28 -42.10 0.52 -8.82
CA PRO A 28 -41.36 1.77 -9.01
C PRO A 28 -41.88 2.94 -8.14
N ASP A 29 -43.19 3.01 -7.93
CA ASP A 29 -43.86 4.03 -7.12
C ASP A 29 -43.88 3.76 -5.60
N ALA A 30 -43.27 2.66 -5.14
CA ALA A 30 -43.20 2.36 -3.72
C ALA A 30 -42.53 3.50 -2.95
N HIS A 31 -42.88 3.64 -1.67
CA HIS A 31 -42.20 4.62 -0.82
C HIS A 31 -40.69 4.36 -0.80
N LYS A 32 -39.89 5.44 -0.79
CA LYS A 32 -38.43 5.38 -0.75
C LYS A 32 -37.91 4.40 0.31
N HIS A 33 -38.54 4.41 1.48
CA HIS A 33 -38.21 3.50 2.58
C HIS A 33 -38.33 2.01 2.22
N VAL A 34 -39.34 1.62 1.45
CA VAL A 34 -39.54 0.24 1.00
C VAL A 34 -38.44 -0.16 0.01
N ARG A 35 -38.04 0.74 -0.89
CA ARG A 35 -36.91 0.52 -1.80
C ARG A 35 -35.58 0.39 -1.07
N GLU A 36 -35.36 1.20 -0.03
CA GLU A 36 -34.18 1.11 0.84
C GLU A 36 -34.11 -0.23 1.60
N LEU A 37 -35.24 -0.70 2.15
CA LEU A 37 -35.33 -2.02 2.79
C LEU A 37 -35.07 -3.15 1.79
N TRP A 38 -35.57 -3.01 0.56
CA TRP A 38 -35.38 -4.00 -0.49
C TRP A 38 -33.91 -4.10 -0.89
N ALA A 39 -33.29 -2.95 -1.17
CA ALA A 39 -31.87 -2.89 -1.47
C ALA A 39 -31.02 -3.44 -0.32
N ALA A 40 -31.37 -3.18 0.94
CA ALA A 40 -30.66 -3.71 2.10
C ALA A 40 -30.76 -5.25 2.22
N ALA A 41 -31.91 -5.85 1.89
CA ALA A 41 -32.07 -7.30 1.84
C ALA A 41 -31.23 -7.90 0.70
N HIS A 42 -31.36 -7.36 -0.51
CA HIS A 42 -30.76 -7.94 -1.72
C HIS A 42 -29.23 -7.79 -1.80
N ARG A 43 -28.60 -7.06 -0.86
CA ARG A 43 -27.14 -7.11 -0.64
C ARG A 43 -26.63 -8.52 -0.35
N TYR A 44 -27.48 -9.39 0.18
CA TYR A 44 -27.12 -10.75 0.55
C TYR A 44 -27.53 -11.80 -0.50
N ASP A 45 -27.98 -11.35 -1.67
CA ASP A 45 -28.26 -12.23 -2.80
C ASP A 45 -27.00 -12.95 -3.29
N GLY A 46 -27.18 -14.18 -3.76
CA GLY A 46 -26.09 -14.98 -4.34
C GLY A 46 -25.09 -15.54 -3.32
N ILE A 47 -25.25 -15.28 -2.02
CA ILE A 47 -24.44 -15.92 -0.98
C ILE A 47 -24.85 -17.39 -0.86
N ASP A 48 -23.90 -18.30 -1.09
CA ASP A 48 -24.08 -19.72 -0.84
C ASP A 48 -23.79 -20.02 0.64
N TRP A 49 -24.76 -19.70 1.50
CA TRP A 49 -24.66 -19.83 2.95
C TRP A 49 -24.25 -21.24 3.39
N VAL A 50 -24.84 -22.26 2.77
CA VAL A 50 -24.58 -23.66 3.12
C VAL A 50 -23.14 -24.04 2.76
N LYS A 51 -22.67 -23.68 1.56
CA LYS A 51 -21.27 -23.92 1.15
C LYS A 51 -20.28 -23.15 2.01
N ALA A 52 -20.65 -21.97 2.49
CA ALA A 52 -19.84 -21.20 3.43
C ALA A 52 -19.85 -21.79 4.86
N GLY A 53 -20.70 -22.78 5.16
CA GLY A 53 -20.82 -23.38 6.49
C GLY A 53 -21.67 -22.56 7.47
N ALA A 54 -22.54 -21.69 6.97
CA ALA A 54 -23.38 -20.79 7.74
C ALA A 54 -24.87 -20.99 7.47
N ALA A 55 -25.70 -20.53 8.40
CA ALA A 55 -27.15 -20.46 8.26
C ALA A 55 -27.62 -19.05 8.69
N PRO A 56 -28.21 -18.25 7.80
CA PRO A 56 -28.66 -16.91 8.15
C PRO A 56 -29.86 -16.96 9.11
N ARG A 57 -29.87 -16.03 10.06
CA ARG A 57 -31.01 -15.70 10.92
C ARG A 57 -31.43 -14.27 10.62
N TRP A 58 -32.38 -14.15 9.71
CA TRP A 58 -32.91 -12.90 9.22
C TRP A 58 -33.64 -12.11 10.31
N LEU A 59 -33.96 -10.86 10.00
CA LEU A 59 -34.70 -9.97 10.88
C LEU A 59 -36.02 -10.63 11.36
N GLY A 60 -36.32 -10.51 12.65
CA GLY A 60 -37.50 -11.12 13.28
C GLY A 60 -37.29 -12.57 13.75
N MET A 61 -36.21 -13.24 13.35
CA MET A 61 -35.84 -14.56 13.88
C MET A 61 -35.14 -14.44 15.25
N ASP A 62 -35.07 -15.56 15.97
CA ASP A 62 -34.27 -15.62 17.19
C ASP A 62 -32.76 -15.59 16.86
N ALA A 63 -32.07 -14.58 17.40
CA ALA A 63 -30.64 -14.36 17.25
C ALA A 63 -29.82 -14.80 18.47
N SER A 64 -30.47 -15.30 19.52
CA SER A 64 -29.83 -15.65 20.80
C SER A 64 -28.71 -16.68 20.64
N THR A 65 -28.84 -17.63 19.72
CA THR A 65 -27.84 -18.69 19.49
C THR A 65 -26.77 -18.35 18.45
N CYS A 66 -26.88 -17.20 17.77
CA CYS A 66 -25.98 -16.83 16.68
C CYS A 66 -24.53 -16.65 17.16
N ALA A 67 -23.58 -17.01 16.30
CA ALA A 67 -22.15 -16.85 16.54
C ALA A 67 -21.64 -15.46 16.16
N ALA A 68 -22.30 -14.83 15.19
CA ALA A 68 -21.96 -13.51 14.68
C ALA A 68 -23.21 -12.75 14.24
N ALA A 69 -23.07 -11.44 14.07
CA ALA A 69 -24.10 -10.56 13.53
C ALA A 69 -23.56 -9.71 12.36
N ILE A 70 -24.36 -9.54 11.32
CA ILE A 70 -24.07 -8.72 10.15
C ILE A 70 -25.05 -7.54 10.12
N ASN A 71 -24.48 -6.34 10.06
CA ASN A 71 -25.16 -5.06 10.04
C ASN A 71 -26.23 -4.86 11.12
N PRO A 72 -26.00 -5.30 12.38
CA PRO A 72 -27.02 -5.19 13.41
C PRO A 72 -27.41 -3.73 13.65
N SER A 73 -28.70 -3.52 13.90
CA SER A 73 -29.26 -2.20 14.20
C SER A 73 -29.47 -2.01 15.69
N HIS A 74 -29.34 -0.78 16.16
CA HIS A 74 -29.74 -0.37 17.52
C HIS A 74 -31.04 0.45 17.50
N VAL A 75 -31.65 0.63 16.32
CA VAL A 75 -32.89 1.40 16.15
C VAL A 75 -34.10 0.49 16.32
N SER A 76 -35.04 0.92 17.16
CA SER A 76 -36.30 0.19 17.41
C SER A 76 -37.06 -0.08 16.10
N GLY A 77 -37.62 -1.29 15.97
CA GLY A 77 -38.30 -1.74 14.76
C GLY A 77 -37.39 -2.03 13.55
N ARG A 78 -36.06 -1.93 13.71
CA ARG A 78 -35.07 -2.21 12.65
C ARG A 78 -34.04 -3.28 13.02
N GLY A 79 -34.29 -4.09 14.05
CA GLY A 79 -33.37 -5.14 14.49
C GLY A 79 -32.75 -4.96 15.88
N ALA A 80 -33.14 -3.91 16.62
CA ALA A 80 -32.61 -3.65 17.97
C ALA A 80 -32.88 -4.79 18.96
N ASP A 81 -34.05 -5.44 18.86
CA ASP A 81 -34.42 -6.53 19.77
C ASP A 81 -33.61 -7.79 19.45
N GLU A 82 -33.47 -8.14 18.17
CA GLU A 82 -32.61 -9.22 17.69
C GLU A 82 -31.17 -9.00 18.11
N PHE A 83 -30.65 -7.77 17.96
CA PHE A 83 -29.30 -7.44 18.38
C PHE A 83 -29.12 -7.55 19.90
N THR A 84 -30.12 -7.16 20.69
CA THR A 84 -30.12 -7.41 22.16
C THR A 84 -29.99 -8.90 22.44
N ARG A 85 -30.86 -9.71 21.83
CA ARG A 85 -30.88 -11.17 22.04
C ARG A 85 -29.54 -11.81 21.65
N PHE A 86 -28.92 -11.36 20.57
CA PHE A 86 -27.59 -11.81 20.16
C PHE A 86 -26.51 -11.51 21.22
N LEU A 87 -26.44 -10.26 21.70
CA LEU A 87 -25.46 -9.86 22.71
C LEU A 87 -25.66 -10.60 24.04
N ASP A 88 -26.90 -10.69 24.52
CA ASP A 88 -27.25 -11.42 25.74
C ASP A 88 -26.94 -12.91 25.59
N GLY A 89 -27.22 -13.46 24.41
CA GLY A 89 -26.88 -14.83 24.05
C GLY A 89 -25.38 -15.10 24.14
N ALA A 90 -24.56 -14.27 23.48
CA ALA A 90 -23.11 -14.38 23.51
C ALA A 90 -22.57 -14.29 24.95
N ALA A 91 -23.05 -13.31 25.72
CA ALA A 91 -22.68 -13.14 27.13
C ALA A 91 -23.04 -14.36 27.99
N SER A 92 -24.24 -14.94 27.80
CA SER A 92 -24.69 -16.12 28.55
C SER A 92 -23.82 -17.36 28.30
N ARG A 93 -23.13 -17.42 27.15
CA ARG A 93 -22.21 -18.49 26.78
C ARG A 93 -20.75 -18.19 27.13
N GLY A 94 -20.44 -16.98 27.61
CA GLY A 94 -19.06 -16.54 27.81
C GLY A 94 -18.30 -16.30 26.52
N GLU A 95 -19.00 -16.05 25.41
CA GLU A 95 -18.41 -15.81 24.09
C GLU A 95 -18.26 -14.32 23.79
N LYS A 96 -17.25 -13.98 22.99
CA LYS A 96 -17.20 -12.65 22.36
C LYS A 96 -18.29 -12.52 21.31
N ALA A 97 -18.94 -11.36 21.28
CA ALA A 97 -19.86 -11.03 20.20
C ALA A 97 -19.04 -10.54 18.98
N LEU A 98 -19.06 -11.30 17.90
CA LEU A 98 -18.42 -10.93 16.64
C LEU A 98 -19.43 -10.23 15.73
N ILE A 99 -19.14 -8.99 15.33
CA ILE A 99 -20.03 -8.15 14.54
C ILE A 99 -19.33 -7.69 13.28
N ILE A 100 -20.03 -7.71 12.15
CA ILE A 100 -19.60 -7.08 10.90
C ILE A 100 -20.55 -5.93 10.62
N ALA A 101 -20.01 -4.73 10.46
CA ALA A 101 -20.76 -3.53 10.13
C ALA A 101 -20.26 -2.94 8.82
N THR A 102 -21.18 -2.36 8.07
CA THR A 102 -20.91 -1.73 6.78
C THR A 102 -20.76 -0.22 6.93
N MET A 103 -19.73 0.32 6.32
CA MET A 103 -19.51 1.76 6.21
C MET A 103 -20.01 2.27 4.86
N GLY A 104 -20.86 3.29 4.91
CA GLY A 104 -21.34 4.01 3.73
C GLY A 104 -22.44 3.29 2.94
N ASP A 105 -22.75 3.88 1.78
CA ASP A 105 -23.68 3.35 0.79
C ASP A 105 -23.00 3.42 -0.57
N ALA A 106 -22.79 2.28 -1.22
CA ALA A 106 -22.13 2.18 -2.51
C ALA A 106 -22.88 2.96 -3.62
N ASN A 107 -24.20 3.08 -3.48
CA ASN A 107 -25.08 3.76 -4.44
C ASN A 107 -25.26 5.25 -4.14
N SER A 108 -24.66 5.76 -3.06
CA SER A 108 -24.64 7.20 -2.82
C SER A 108 -23.89 7.89 -3.98
N GLU A 109 -24.24 9.13 -4.30
CA GLU A 109 -23.46 9.96 -5.21
C GLU A 109 -22.23 10.52 -4.48
N PRO A 110 -21.06 10.64 -5.10
CA PRO A 110 -19.93 11.33 -4.50
C PRO A 110 -20.34 12.77 -4.23
N THR A 111 -20.30 13.21 -2.97
CA THR A 111 -20.47 14.63 -2.69
C THR A 111 -19.27 15.37 -3.27
N ASN A 112 -19.49 16.23 -4.28
CA ASN A 112 -18.47 17.09 -4.90
C ASN A 112 -17.82 18.11 -3.93
N SER A 113 -18.18 18.08 -2.64
CA SER A 113 -17.59 18.94 -1.63
C SER A 113 -16.42 18.22 -0.97
N ILE A 114 -15.21 18.66 -1.30
CA ILE A 114 -13.96 18.34 -0.59
C ILE A 114 -13.99 18.79 0.89
N PHE A 115 -14.95 19.67 1.25
CA PHE A 115 -15.25 20.15 2.60
C PHE A 115 -16.52 19.53 3.20
N GLY A 116 -17.11 18.53 2.54
CA GLY A 116 -18.26 17.80 3.08
C GLY A 116 -17.85 17.09 4.36
N GLY A 117 -18.64 17.27 5.42
CA GLY A 117 -18.46 16.50 6.65
C GLY A 117 -18.68 15.01 6.41
N ASP A 118 -18.28 14.21 7.39
CA ASP A 118 -18.48 12.76 7.36
C ASP A 118 -19.93 12.38 7.02
N VAL A 119 -20.09 11.63 5.94
CA VAL A 119 -21.39 11.33 5.31
C VAL A 119 -21.92 9.94 5.69
N ALA A 120 -21.10 9.11 6.34
CA ALA A 120 -21.50 7.82 6.89
C ALA A 120 -21.09 7.70 8.36
N SER A 121 -21.77 6.83 9.09
CA SER A 121 -21.41 6.52 10.47
C SER A 121 -21.88 5.13 10.88
N VAL A 122 -21.05 4.46 11.67
CA VAL A 122 -21.38 3.24 12.39
C VAL A 122 -21.53 3.59 13.86
N TYR A 123 -22.70 3.27 14.42
CA TYR A 123 -23.02 3.48 15.81
C TYR A 123 -23.02 2.16 16.55
N PHE A 124 -22.58 2.21 17.80
CA PHE A 124 -22.49 1.04 18.66
C PHE A 124 -23.44 1.21 19.84
N ARG A 125 -24.00 0.09 20.29
CA ARG A 125 -24.83 0.10 21.49
C ARG A 125 -23.96 0.11 22.74
N GLY A 126 -24.26 0.99 23.69
CA GLY A 126 -23.46 1.15 24.92
C GLY A 126 -22.18 1.96 24.73
N PHE A 127 -22.10 2.74 23.66
CA PHE A 127 -20.92 3.51 23.26
C PHE A 127 -21.26 4.99 23.11
N ASN A 128 -20.40 5.85 23.65
CA ASN A 128 -20.52 7.29 23.54
C ASN A 128 -19.69 7.81 22.35
N GLY A 129 -20.20 7.62 21.13
CA GLY A 129 -19.46 7.97 19.91
C GLY A 129 -20.06 7.40 18.62
N SER A 130 -19.33 7.54 17.53
CA SER A 130 -19.51 6.73 16.31
C SER A 130 -18.16 6.53 15.61
N ILE A 131 -18.04 5.55 14.71
CA ILE A 131 -16.99 5.61 13.68
C ILE A 131 -17.58 6.34 12.49
N ALA A 132 -16.93 7.44 12.12
CA ALA A 132 -17.23 8.25 10.96
C ALA A 132 -16.71 7.60 9.68
N GLY A 133 -17.40 7.83 8.56
CA GLY A 133 -16.90 7.53 7.22
C GLY A 133 -16.92 8.76 6.32
N LYS A 134 -15.78 9.02 5.68
CA LYS A 134 -15.63 9.99 4.59
C LYS A 134 -15.37 9.22 3.30
N ARG A 135 -16.19 9.48 2.27
CA ARG A 135 -16.04 8.80 0.99
C ARG A 135 -14.76 9.25 0.27
N LEU A 136 -14.01 8.28 -0.25
CA LEU A 136 -12.83 8.51 -1.08
C LEU A 136 -13.20 8.64 -2.56
N GLY A 137 -12.32 9.30 -3.31
CA GLY A 137 -12.45 9.43 -4.76
C GLY A 137 -12.25 8.09 -5.48
N THR A 138 -12.67 8.03 -6.74
CA THR A 138 -12.36 6.88 -7.60
C THR A 138 -10.85 6.79 -7.84
N GLY A 139 -10.30 5.58 -7.86
CA GLY A 139 -8.87 5.33 -8.08
C GLY A 139 -7.97 5.56 -6.86
N SER A 140 -8.54 5.70 -5.64
CA SER A 140 -7.76 5.69 -4.41
C SER A 140 -6.97 4.39 -4.26
N GLU A 141 -5.67 4.49 -4.05
CA GLU A 141 -4.80 3.34 -3.81
C GLU A 141 -5.00 2.83 -2.38
N ILE A 142 -5.34 1.54 -2.25
CA ILE A 142 -5.58 0.88 -0.98
C ILE A 142 -4.47 -0.13 -0.68
N THR A 143 -3.89 -0.01 0.52
CA THR A 143 -2.77 -0.83 0.98
C THR A 143 -3.11 -1.57 2.27
N LEU A 144 -2.38 -2.65 2.56
CA LEU A 144 -2.53 -3.37 3.83
C LEU A 144 -1.91 -2.51 4.94
N ALA A 145 -2.57 -2.47 6.10
CA ALA A 145 -1.96 -1.91 7.29
C ALA A 145 -0.72 -2.74 7.71
N PRO A 146 0.28 -2.10 8.36
CA PRO A 146 1.43 -2.83 8.86
C PRO A 146 1.04 -3.78 10.00
N SER A 147 1.77 -4.89 10.13
CA SER A 147 1.70 -5.79 11.29
C SER A 147 0.32 -6.42 11.57
N LEU A 148 -0.44 -6.75 10.52
CA LEU A 148 -1.71 -7.48 10.66
C LEU A 148 -1.50 -8.88 11.26
N ASP A 149 -2.43 -9.27 12.15
CA ASP A 149 -2.55 -10.66 12.53
C ASP A 149 -3.06 -11.51 11.34
N PRO A 150 -2.90 -12.85 11.37
CA PRO A 150 -3.27 -13.70 10.24
C PRO A 150 -4.76 -13.63 9.84
N VAL A 151 -5.66 -13.35 10.78
CA VAL A 151 -7.11 -13.28 10.53
C VAL A 151 -7.44 -12.01 9.77
N ASP A 152 -6.89 -10.88 10.24
CA ASP A 152 -7.08 -9.56 9.64
C ASP A 152 -6.36 -9.49 8.28
N GLN A 153 -5.19 -10.12 8.14
CA GLN A 153 -4.46 -10.21 6.87
C GLN A 153 -5.24 -11.01 5.81
N ASP A 154 -5.86 -12.15 6.18
CA ASP A 154 -6.67 -12.95 5.26
C ASP A 154 -7.90 -12.16 4.78
N LEU A 155 -8.56 -11.40 5.67
CA LEU A 155 -9.64 -10.49 5.28
C LEU A 155 -9.15 -9.40 4.31
N ALA A 156 -8.04 -8.76 4.64
CA ALA A 156 -7.47 -7.67 3.85
C ALA A 156 -7.17 -8.11 2.41
N LEU A 157 -6.55 -9.27 2.26
CA LEU A 157 -6.21 -9.83 0.96
C LEU A 157 -7.45 -10.21 0.16
N ARG A 158 -8.45 -10.80 0.81
CA ARG A 158 -9.73 -11.16 0.18
C ARG A 158 -10.44 -9.92 -0.34
N ILE A 159 -10.70 -8.94 0.52
CA ILE A 159 -11.38 -7.69 0.14
C ILE A 159 -10.61 -6.99 -0.96
N ARG A 160 -9.30 -6.79 -0.83
CA ARG A 160 -8.51 -6.08 -1.85
C ARG A 160 -8.49 -6.79 -3.20
N ASN A 161 -8.54 -8.13 -3.23
CA ASN A 161 -8.53 -8.88 -4.49
C ASN A 161 -9.92 -9.00 -5.12
N SER A 162 -11.00 -8.92 -4.33
CA SER A 162 -12.39 -8.99 -4.81
C SER A 162 -13.00 -7.62 -5.10
N SER A 163 -12.60 -6.60 -4.35
CA SER A 163 -13.06 -5.23 -4.45
C SER A 163 -12.09 -4.48 -5.36
N GLY A 164 -12.49 -4.26 -6.63
CA GLY A 164 -11.75 -3.43 -7.58
C GLY A 164 -11.70 -1.95 -7.14
N ASP A 165 -12.00 -1.01 -8.05
CA ASP A 165 -12.11 0.43 -7.73
C ASP A 165 -13.40 0.78 -6.94
N GLY A 166 -13.85 -0.12 -6.05
CA GLY A 166 -15.08 0.02 -5.27
C GLY A 166 -15.09 1.26 -4.39
N PRO A 167 -16.28 1.72 -3.94
CA PRO A 167 -16.38 2.95 -3.17
C PRO A 167 -15.74 2.77 -1.78
N TRP A 168 -14.56 3.35 -1.60
CA TRP A 168 -13.84 3.33 -0.33
C TRP A 168 -14.29 4.46 0.59
N TRP A 169 -14.21 4.20 1.90
CA TRP A 169 -14.57 5.15 2.94
C TRP A 169 -13.45 5.20 3.98
N ALA A 170 -12.77 6.34 4.09
CA ALA A 170 -11.84 6.58 5.17
C ALA A 170 -12.58 6.73 6.50
N MET A 171 -12.07 6.10 7.55
CA MET A 171 -12.74 5.92 8.83
C MET A 171 -11.98 6.56 9.97
N ALA A 172 -12.70 7.25 10.84
CA ALA A 172 -12.13 7.84 12.05
C ALA A 172 -13.12 7.73 13.23
N PRO A 173 -12.64 7.54 14.46
CA PRO A 173 -13.47 7.68 15.64
C PRO A 173 -13.99 9.12 15.76
N ARG A 174 -15.30 9.28 16.01
CA ARG A 174 -15.93 10.57 16.23
C ARG A 174 -16.46 10.67 17.67
N PRO A 175 -16.02 11.69 18.43
CA PRO A 175 -16.58 11.97 19.74
C PRO A 175 -18.03 12.45 19.64
N VAL A 176 -18.81 12.15 20.68
CA VAL A 176 -20.18 12.67 20.82
C VAL A 176 -20.21 13.72 21.91
N ALA A 177 -20.82 14.86 21.61
CA ALA A 177 -21.10 15.90 22.59
C ALA A 177 -22.34 15.52 23.41
N ALA A 178 -22.20 15.51 24.73
CA ALA A 178 -23.30 15.42 25.68
C ALA A 178 -23.52 16.79 26.31
N GLU A 179 -24.73 17.33 26.19
CA GLU A 179 -25.11 18.56 26.88
C GLU A 179 -25.50 18.26 28.32
N GLY A 180 -24.80 18.88 29.27
CA GLY A 180 -25.12 18.84 30.68
C GLY A 180 -25.42 20.22 31.26
N PRO A 181 -25.89 20.29 32.52
CA PRO A 181 -26.16 21.56 33.21
C PRO A 181 -24.94 22.51 33.29
N SER A 182 -23.73 21.96 33.12
CA SER A 182 -22.45 22.67 33.21
C SER A 182 -21.82 22.97 31.84
N GLY A 183 -22.51 22.68 30.73
CA GLY A 183 -22.00 22.85 29.36
C GLY A 183 -21.89 21.54 28.58
N SER A 184 -21.30 21.62 27.39
CA SER A 184 -21.10 20.48 26.51
C SER A 184 -19.83 19.71 26.89
N THR A 185 -19.96 18.41 27.13
CA THR A 185 -18.83 17.50 27.36
C THR A 185 -18.65 16.60 26.14
N LEU A 186 -17.43 16.56 25.58
CA LEU A 186 -17.10 15.63 24.51
C LEU A 186 -16.69 14.28 25.10
N HIS A 187 -17.43 13.24 24.76
CA HIS A 187 -17.10 11.87 25.09
C HIS A 187 -16.40 11.20 23.91
N GLN A 188 -15.17 10.73 24.13
CA GLN A 188 -14.44 9.97 23.14
C GLN A 188 -14.92 8.51 23.13
N PRO A 189 -15.01 7.89 21.94
CA PRO A 189 -15.00 6.45 21.78
C PRO A 189 -14.05 5.69 22.71
N GLU A 190 -14.60 4.82 23.57
CA GLU A 190 -13.78 3.93 24.40
C GLU A 190 -13.44 2.63 23.65
N GLY A 191 -12.20 2.51 23.19
CA GLY A 191 -11.69 1.35 22.47
C GLY A 191 -10.64 1.74 21.45
N GLU A 192 -10.30 0.80 20.57
CA GLU A 192 -9.26 0.97 19.56
C GLU A 192 -9.79 0.66 18.15
N LEU A 193 -9.53 1.57 17.20
CA LEU A 193 -9.77 1.35 15.77
C LEU A 193 -8.47 0.85 15.13
N VAL A 194 -8.36 -0.45 14.95
CA VAL A 194 -7.18 -1.10 14.37
C VAL A 194 -7.35 -1.15 12.85
N PRO A 195 -6.47 -0.48 12.07
CA PRO A 195 -6.56 -0.50 10.61
C PRO A 195 -6.24 -1.90 10.05
N ILE A 196 -7.02 -2.31 9.05
CA ILE A 196 -6.80 -3.54 8.26
C ILE A 196 -6.34 -3.17 6.84
N LEU A 197 -7.09 -2.30 6.18
CA LEU A 197 -6.71 -1.65 4.93
C LEU A 197 -6.65 -0.14 5.16
N MET A 198 -5.75 0.55 4.48
CA MET A 198 -5.56 2.00 4.59
C MET A 198 -5.44 2.64 3.22
N ASP A 199 -5.81 3.91 3.13
CA ASP A 199 -5.53 4.74 1.96
C ASP A 199 -4.09 5.27 1.94
N THR A 200 -3.77 6.14 0.98
CA THR A 200 -2.45 6.76 0.83
C THR A 200 -2.09 7.76 1.94
N LEU A 201 -3.08 8.25 2.69
CA LEU A 201 -2.90 9.13 3.85
C LEU A 201 -2.74 8.32 5.15
N GLY A 202 -2.88 6.99 5.09
CA GLY A 202 -2.85 6.12 6.25
C GLY A 202 -4.18 6.09 7.02
N GLU A 203 -5.27 6.60 6.43
CA GLU A 203 -6.59 6.53 7.04
C GLU A 203 -7.18 5.12 6.84
N PRO A 204 -7.75 4.50 7.89
CA PRO A 204 -8.35 3.17 7.78
C PRO A 204 -9.54 3.17 6.81
N VAL A 205 -9.59 2.22 5.87
CA VAL A 205 -10.74 1.98 4.97
C VAL A 205 -11.42 0.63 5.16
N VAL A 206 -10.74 -0.27 5.87
CA VAL A 206 -11.29 -1.45 6.52
C VAL A 206 -10.62 -1.49 7.88
N ALA A 207 -11.38 -1.71 8.95
CA ALA A 207 -10.84 -1.66 10.29
C ALA A 207 -11.55 -2.61 11.23
N ARG A 208 -10.86 -2.98 12.31
CA ARG A 208 -11.43 -3.69 13.44
C ARG A 208 -11.57 -2.72 14.62
N TRP A 209 -12.77 -2.56 15.13
CA TRP A 209 -13.03 -1.83 16.36
C TRP A 209 -13.09 -2.79 17.55
N MET A 210 -12.26 -2.54 18.56
CA MET A 210 -12.22 -3.28 19.82
C MET A 210 -12.64 -2.38 20.98
N PRO A 211 -13.85 -2.55 21.52
CA PRO A 211 -14.23 -1.92 22.78
C PRO A 211 -13.30 -2.34 23.93
N SER A 212 -13.10 -1.44 24.89
CA SER A 212 -12.21 -1.63 26.05
C SER A 212 -12.56 -2.84 26.92
N ASP A 213 -13.83 -3.28 26.92
CA ASP A 213 -14.30 -4.44 27.69
C ASP A 213 -13.91 -5.80 27.08
N GLY A 214 -13.41 -5.81 25.84
CA GLY A 214 -13.01 -7.02 25.12
C GLY A 214 -14.15 -8.02 24.83
N LYS A 215 -15.42 -7.65 25.09
CA LYS A 215 -16.58 -8.54 24.91
C LYS A 215 -17.11 -8.56 23.49
N GLN A 216 -16.78 -7.54 22.70
CA GLN A 216 -17.20 -7.43 21.31
C GLN A 216 -16.00 -7.24 20.40
N ILE A 217 -16.13 -7.69 19.16
CA ILE A 217 -15.19 -7.42 18.08
C ILE A 217 -16.00 -6.97 16.88
N TRP A 218 -15.72 -5.78 16.38
CA TRP A 218 -16.42 -5.19 15.25
C TRP A 218 -15.49 -5.12 14.05
N TYR A 219 -15.86 -5.77 12.95
CA TYR A 219 -15.22 -5.58 11.66
C TYR A 219 -16.03 -4.56 10.87
N ILE A 220 -15.40 -3.46 10.48
CA ILE A 220 -16.02 -2.39 9.71
C ILE A 220 -15.46 -2.46 8.29
N VAL A 221 -16.34 -2.75 7.34
CA VAL A 221 -16.02 -2.97 5.92
C VAL A 221 -16.82 -2.00 5.05
N PRO A 222 -16.32 -1.54 3.89
CA PRO A 222 -17.08 -0.63 3.04
C PRO A 222 -18.32 -1.33 2.45
N ASP A 223 -19.31 -0.54 2.08
CA ASP A 223 -20.43 -1.04 1.28
C ASP A 223 -20.00 -1.40 -0.14
N GLY A 224 -20.72 -2.32 -0.78
CA GLY A 224 -20.41 -2.77 -2.14
C GLY A 224 -19.28 -3.80 -2.24
N ILE A 225 -18.84 -4.38 -1.11
CA ILE A 225 -17.98 -5.57 -1.10
C ILE A 225 -18.77 -6.83 -1.46
N ASP A 226 -18.05 -7.85 -1.94
CA ASP A 226 -18.61 -9.17 -2.11
C ASP A 226 -18.88 -9.83 -0.74
N TRP A 227 -20.15 -9.92 -0.36
CA TRP A 227 -20.55 -10.55 0.90
C TRP A 227 -20.26 -12.04 0.96
N ASN A 228 -20.23 -12.75 -0.18
CA ASN A 228 -19.87 -14.15 -0.19
C ASN A 228 -18.43 -14.33 0.30
N THR A 229 -17.52 -13.46 -0.14
CA THR A 229 -16.13 -13.41 0.34
C THR A 229 -16.04 -13.16 1.86
N VAL A 230 -16.85 -12.24 2.40
CA VAL A 230 -16.89 -11.93 3.83
C VAL A 230 -17.45 -13.07 4.67
N VAL A 231 -18.56 -13.69 4.23
CA VAL A 231 -19.19 -14.81 4.97
C VAL A 231 -18.27 -16.03 4.98
N VAL A 232 -17.61 -16.34 3.86
CA VAL A 232 -16.62 -17.42 3.79
C VAL A 232 -15.45 -17.15 4.75
N TRP A 233 -14.91 -15.92 4.75
CA TRP A 233 -13.86 -15.53 5.70
C TRP A 233 -14.32 -15.64 7.16
N LEU A 234 -15.54 -15.18 7.45
CA LEU A 234 -16.11 -15.21 8.80
C LEU A 234 -16.09 -16.64 9.36
N VAL A 235 -16.57 -17.61 8.59
CA VAL A 235 -16.64 -19.02 9.04
C VAL A 235 -15.27 -19.70 9.04
N GLN A 236 -14.42 -19.43 8.05
CA GLN A 236 -13.13 -20.13 7.90
C GLN A 236 -12.00 -19.57 8.76
N ARG A 237 -12.05 -18.28 9.15
CA ARG A 237 -10.94 -17.58 9.82
C ARG A 237 -11.36 -16.87 11.08
N ALA A 238 -12.37 -16.00 11.01
CA ALA A 238 -12.72 -15.13 12.13
C ALA A 238 -13.36 -15.90 13.30
N LEU A 239 -14.33 -16.77 13.02
CA LEU A 239 -14.98 -17.58 14.04
C LEU A 239 -14.02 -18.58 14.72
N PRO A 240 -13.17 -19.34 13.99
CA PRO A 240 -12.17 -20.21 14.63
C PRO A 240 -11.22 -19.44 15.57
N ALA A 241 -10.81 -18.24 15.19
CA ALA A 241 -9.87 -17.45 15.99
C ALA A 241 -10.52 -16.76 17.20
N HIS A 242 -11.72 -16.20 17.03
CA HIS A 242 -12.31 -15.32 18.03
C HIS A 242 -13.42 -15.96 18.85
N VAL A 243 -14.14 -16.94 18.28
CA VAL A 243 -15.31 -17.59 18.92
C VAL A 243 -15.33 -19.11 18.62
N PRO A 244 -14.25 -19.86 18.91
CA PRO A 244 -14.13 -21.26 18.51
C PRO A 244 -15.23 -22.16 19.09
N ASP A 245 -15.73 -21.84 20.28
CA ASP A 245 -16.81 -22.59 20.93
C ASP A 245 -18.12 -22.54 20.13
N ALA A 246 -18.35 -21.48 19.35
CA ALA A 246 -19.49 -21.41 18.44
C ALA A 246 -19.46 -22.48 17.35
N LEU A 247 -18.28 -22.78 16.84
CA LEU A 247 -18.09 -23.85 15.86
C LEU A 247 -18.26 -25.23 16.51
N ARG A 248 -17.79 -25.39 17.77
CA ARG A 248 -17.93 -26.64 18.54
C ARG A 248 -19.38 -26.99 18.81
N ARG A 249 -20.21 -26.01 19.20
CA ARG A 249 -21.65 -26.21 19.48
C ARG A 249 -22.40 -26.87 18.33
N VAL A 250 -22.06 -26.48 17.10
CA VAL A 250 -22.73 -26.97 15.89
C VAL A 250 -21.97 -28.11 15.22
N ARG A 251 -20.84 -28.56 15.78
CA ARG A 251 -19.93 -29.56 15.20
C ARG A 251 -19.52 -29.19 13.77
N SER A 252 -19.19 -27.91 13.56
CA SER A 252 -18.74 -27.43 12.26
C SER A 252 -17.44 -28.13 11.85
N PRO A 253 -17.24 -28.48 10.57
CA PRO A 253 -15.97 -29.01 10.09
C PRO A 253 -14.81 -28.01 10.24
N HIS A 254 -15.12 -26.72 10.44
CA HIS A 254 -14.13 -25.69 10.73
C HIS A 254 -13.73 -25.65 12.22
N SER A 255 -14.35 -26.49 13.06
CA SER A 255 -13.92 -26.72 14.44
C SER A 255 -12.96 -27.91 14.48
N VAL A 256 -11.66 -27.63 14.37
CA VAL A 256 -10.63 -28.63 14.71
C VAL A 256 -10.18 -28.35 16.13
N SER A 257 -10.36 -29.32 17.03
CA SER A 257 -9.76 -29.24 18.36
C SER A 257 -8.28 -29.59 18.22
N PRO A 258 -7.34 -28.71 18.64
CA PRO A 258 -5.92 -29.03 18.61
C PRO A 258 -5.59 -30.33 19.34
N ASP A 259 -6.32 -30.63 20.42
CA ASP A 259 -6.17 -31.84 21.23
C ASP A 259 -6.61 -33.13 20.52
N LEU A 260 -7.32 -33.00 19.38
CA LEU A 260 -7.81 -34.11 18.57
C LEU A 260 -7.11 -34.19 17.21
N GLU A 261 -6.14 -33.31 16.93
CA GLU A 261 -5.33 -33.39 15.71
C GLU A 261 -4.57 -34.72 15.70
N THR A 262 -4.59 -35.39 14.54
CA THR A 262 -3.69 -36.51 14.31
C THR A 262 -2.23 -36.04 14.31
N PRO A 263 -1.25 -36.91 14.58
CA PRO A 263 0.17 -36.54 14.49
C PRO A 263 0.57 -35.96 13.13
N ALA A 264 -0.07 -36.41 12.05
CA ALA A 264 0.17 -35.90 10.70
C ALA A 264 -0.35 -34.46 10.53
N GLU A 265 -1.56 -34.17 11.02
CA GLU A 265 -2.14 -32.82 10.99
C GLU A 265 -1.31 -31.84 11.84
N SER A 266 -0.93 -32.27 13.06
CA SER A 266 -0.07 -31.47 13.93
C SER A 266 1.29 -31.20 13.28
N SER A 267 1.92 -32.21 12.68
CA SER A 267 3.19 -32.04 11.97
C SER A 267 3.07 -31.10 10.75
N ALA A 268 1.98 -31.19 9.99
CA ALA A 268 1.74 -30.31 8.85
C ALA A 268 1.52 -28.86 9.30
N ARG A 269 0.75 -28.66 10.39
CA ARG A 269 0.55 -27.34 10.99
C ARG A 269 1.87 -26.74 11.48
N THR A 270 2.70 -27.49 12.20
CA THR A 270 4.02 -27.03 12.63
C THR A 270 4.91 -26.68 11.44
N ALA A 271 4.91 -27.48 10.36
CA ALA A 271 5.68 -27.18 9.16
C ALA A 271 5.22 -25.88 8.46
N LEU A 272 3.90 -25.60 8.45
CA LEU A 272 3.37 -24.33 7.94
C LEU A 272 3.80 -23.15 8.82
N GLU A 273 3.68 -23.27 10.14
CA GLU A 273 4.11 -22.23 11.10
C GLU A 273 5.62 -21.95 10.99
N GLU A 274 6.45 -22.98 10.75
CA GLU A 274 7.89 -22.83 10.48
C GLU A 274 8.17 -22.10 9.18
N LEU A 275 7.46 -22.46 8.10
CA LEU A 275 7.60 -21.83 6.81
C LEU A 275 7.20 -20.35 6.84
N GLU A 276 6.09 -20.03 7.52
CA GLU A 276 5.63 -18.65 7.71
C GLU A 276 6.65 -17.82 8.49
N ARG A 277 7.20 -18.37 9.59
CA ARG A 277 8.27 -17.72 10.36
C ARG A 277 9.52 -17.48 9.52
N TYR A 278 9.92 -18.47 8.71
CA TYR A 278 11.07 -18.34 7.82
C TYR A 278 10.86 -17.23 6.79
N TYR A 279 9.72 -17.21 6.09
CA TYR A 279 9.42 -16.17 5.11
C TYR A 279 9.34 -14.78 5.73
N ALA A 280 8.76 -14.65 6.92
CA ALA A 280 8.69 -13.38 7.63
C ALA A 280 10.10 -12.85 7.96
N ALA A 281 10.98 -13.71 8.47
CA ALA A 281 12.35 -13.36 8.80
C ALA A 281 13.15 -12.96 7.55
N GLU A 282 13.06 -13.74 6.48
CA GLU A 282 13.81 -13.48 5.25
C GLU A 282 13.32 -12.20 4.55
N LYS A 283 12.01 -11.95 4.54
CA LYS A 283 11.44 -10.70 4.03
C LYS A 283 11.92 -9.49 4.84
N ALA A 284 11.99 -9.60 6.17
CA ALA A 284 12.50 -8.53 7.01
C ALA A 284 13.99 -8.25 6.72
N ARG A 285 14.81 -9.31 6.59
CA ARG A 285 16.22 -9.21 6.22
C ARG A 285 16.41 -8.50 4.88
N LEU A 286 15.68 -8.91 3.85
CA LEU A 286 15.76 -8.32 2.52
C LEU A 286 15.30 -6.86 2.48
N LYS A 287 14.29 -6.49 3.29
CA LYS A 287 13.87 -5.09 3.43
C LYS A 287 14.98 -4.22 4.03
N VAL A 288 15.64 -4.69 5.08
CA VAL A 288 16.77 -3.98 5.70
C VAL A 288 17.92 -3.83 4.70
N GLU A 289 18.24 -4.90 3.96
CA GLU A 289 19.26 -4.88 2.92
C GLU A 289 18.93 -3.88 1.81
N GLN A 290 17.67 -3.83 1.37
CA GLN A 290 17.20 -2.86 0.38
C GLN A 290 17.31 -1.42 0.90
N THR A 291 16.88 -1.14 2.13
CA THR A 291 17.00 0.20 2.72
C THR A 291 18.45 0.64 2.82
N ARG A 292 19.34 -0.25 3.30
CA ARG A 292 20.78 0.04 3.37
C ARG A 292 21.38 0.30 1.99
N ALA A 293 20.97 -0.46 0.96
CA ALA A 293 21.42 -0.23 -0.40
C ALA A 293 20.92 1.11 -0.97
N LYS A 294 19.68 1.50 -0.64
CA LYS A 294 19.14 2.82 -1.01
C LYS A 294 19.92 3.94 -0.34
N GLU A 295 20.14 3.86 0.96
CA GLU A 295 20.90 4.85 1.74
C GLU A 295 22.34 4.98 1.24
N ALA A 296 23.01 3.86 0.94
CA ALA A 296 24.36 3.87 0.40
C ALA A 296 24.44 4.52 -1.00
N ALA A 297 23.39 4.36 -1.82
CA ALA A 297 23.32 4.96 -3.16
C ALA A 297 22.85 6.42 -3.16
N GLU A 298 22.28 6.92 -2.05
CA GLU A 298 21.64 8.23 -1.97
C GLU A 298 22.63 9.39 -2.19
N PRO A 299 23.82 9.43 -1.57
CA PRO A 299 24.79 10.51 -1.82
C PRO A 299 25.23 10.54 -3.28
N LEU A 300 25.48 9.38 -3.89
CA LEU A 300 25.85 9.28 -5.29
C LEU A 300 24.73 9.78 -6.21
N ARG A 301 23.48 9.38 -5.94
CA ARG A 301 22.32 9.82 -6.72
C ARG A 301 22.12 11.32 -6.61
N ASN A 302 22.22 11.88 -5.40
CA ASN A 302 22.07 13.32 -5.19
C ASN A 302 23.21 14.12 -5.82
N GLY A 303 24.45 13.65 -5.73
CA GLY A 303 25.59 14.28 -6.38
C GLY A 303 25.45 14.32 -7.90
N LEU A 304 24.99 13.24 -8.55
CA LEU A 304 24.76 13.21 -10.00
C LEU A 304 23.54 14.03 -10.45
N LEU A 305 22.46 14.02 -9.67
CA LEU A 305 21.21 14.70 -10.04
C LEU A 305 21.22 16.19 -9.70
N PHE A 306 21.79 16.57 -8.58
CA PHE A 306 21.65 17.92 -8.01
C PHE A 306 22.98 18.58 -7.67
N GLY A 307 24.05 17.80 -7.57
CA GLY A 307 25.38 18.29 -7.22
C GLY A 307 25.94 19.29 -8.23
N THR A 308 26.79 20.17 -7.72
CA THR A 308 27.53 21.18 -8.48
C THR A 308 28.97 21.27 -7.96
N GLY A 309 29.93 21.61 -8.84
CA GLY A 309 31.35 21.65 -8.45
C GLY A 309 31.83 20.31 -7.89
N SER A 310 32.57 20.35 -6.79
CA SER A 310 33.21 19.18 -6.18
C SER A 310 32.24 18.04 -5.84
N GLU A 311 31.01 18.35 -5.44
CA GLU A 311 29.99 17.30 -5.15
C GLU A 311 29.63 16.47 -6.39
N LEU A 312 29.57 17.13 -7.57
CA LEU A 312 29.31 16.45 -8.83
C LEU A 312 30.57 15.71 -9.32
N GLU A 313 31.75 16.31 -9.16
CA GLU A 313 33.03 15.69 -9.51
C GLU A 313 33.27 14.40 -8.72
N ASP A 314 33.05 14.43 -7.41
CA ASP A 314 33.16 13.27 -6.52
C ASP A 314 32.19 12.16 -6.93
N ALA A 315 30.94 12.52 -7.24
CA ALA A 315 29.94 11.58 -7.70
C ALA A 315 30.33 10.93 -9.05
N VAL A 316 30.82 11.73 -10.01
CA VAL A 316 31.31 11.22 -11.30
C VAL A 316 32.53 10.31 -11.12
N ALA A 317 33.46 10.66 -10.23
CA ALA A 317 34.61 9.84 -9.90
C ALA A 317 34.19 8.48 -9.31
N VAL A 318 33.17 8.45 -8.43
CA VAL A 318 32.62 7.20 -7.89
C VAL A 318 32.03 6.32 -8.99
N VAL A 319 31.28 6.89 -9.94
CA VAL A 319 30.74 6.13 -11.09
C VAL A 319 31.85 5.57 -11.97
N LEU A 320 32.85 6.38 -12.31
CA LEU A 320 34.01 5.96 -13.11
C LEU A 320 34.78 4.82 -12.42
N ARG A 321 35.04 4.92 -11.11
CA ARG A 321 35.68 3.84 -10.34
C ARG A 321 34.83 2.56 -10.34
N ALA A 322 33.51 2.68 -10.17
CA ALA A 322 32.60 1.54 -10.25
C ALA A 322 32.59 0.89 -11.65
N ALA A 323 32.86 1.66 -12.70
CA ALA A 323 33.04 1.18 -14.07
C ALA A 323 34.45 0.60 -14.34
N GLY A 324 35.33 0.56 -13.33
CA GLY A 324 36.67 -0.04 -13.40
C GLY A 324 37.79 0.92 -13.80
N PHE A 325 37.53 2.22 -13.88
CA PHE A 325 38.59 3.22 -14.11
C PHE A 325 39.39 3.47 -12.83
N ASP A 326 40.69 3.64 -12.97
CA ASP A 326 41.48 4.33 -11.96
C ASP A 326 41.28 5.84 -12.14
N VAL A 327 40.89 6.55 -11.08
CA VAL A 327 40.48 7.97 -11.17
C VAL A 327 41.25 8.82 -10.18
N THR A 328 41.97 9.79 -10.72
CA THR A 328 42.71 10.82 -10.00
C THR A 328 41.96 12.15 -10.06
N ASN A 329 41.77 12.81 -8.90
CA ASN A 329 41.28 14.18 -8.84
C ASN A 329 42.44 15.14 -9.18
N LEU A 330 42.34 15.84 -10.30
CA LEU A 330 43.42 16.70 -10.78
C LEU A 330 43.39 18.08 -10.14
N ASP A 331 42.26 18.54 -9.63
CA ASP A 331 42.17 19.79 -8.87
C ASP A 331 42.95 19.71 -7.56
N GLU A 332 43.00 18.54 -6.92
CA GLU A 332 43.84 18.32 -5.74
C GLU A 332 45.35 18.28 -6.08
N GLU A 333 45.74 17.72 -7.23
CA GLU A 333 47.15 17.59 -7.60
C GLU A 333 47.74 18.83 -8.28
N LEU A 334 46.94 19.53 -9.09
CA LEU A 334 47.38 20.57 -10.03
C LEU A 334 46.63 21.90 -9.85
N GLY A 335 45.60 21.94 -9.00
CA GLY A 335 44.62 23.02 -8.95
C GLY A 335 43.84 23.13 -10.26
N THR A 336 43.21 24.28 -10.48
CA THR A 336 42.33 24.56 -11.63
C THR A 336 43.08 24.76 -12.97
N LYS A 337 44.27 24.17 -13.12
CA LYS A 337 45.13 24.27 -14.31
C LYS A 337 44.82 23.19 -15.35
N SER A 338 44.14 22.14 -14.95
CA SER A 338 43.77 20.99 -15.78
C SER A 338 42.25 20.76 -15.73
N ALA A 339 41.78 19.77 -16.48
CA ALA A 339 40.43 19.24 -16.31
C ALA A 339 40.26 18.61 -14.92
N ASP A 340 39.02 18.46 -14.48
CA ASP A 340 38.68 18.09 -13.10
C ASP A 340 39.21 16.68 -12.70
N LEU A 341 39.10 15.68 -13.61
CA LEU A 341 39.49 14.29 -13.34
C LEU A 341 40.40 13.70 -14.43
N LEU A 342 41.31 12.81 -14.04
CA LEU A 342 42.03 11.89 -14.93
C LEU A 342 41.52 10.48 -14.72
N ALA A 343 40.98 9.84 -15.77
CA ALA A 343 40.47 8.49 -15.72
C ALA A 343 41.32 7.56 -16.61
N VAL A 344 41.76 6.43 -16.06
CA VAL A 344 42.61 5.44 -16.74
C VAL A 344 41.91 4.09 -16.76
N LEU A 345 41.80 3.49 -17.95
CA LEU A 345 41.29 2.12 -18.13
C LEU A 345 42.20 1.35 -19.08
N GLY A 346 42.95 0.39 -18.53
CA GLY A 346 43.95 -0.35 -19.30
C GLY A 346 45.07 0.56 -19.81
N LYS A 347 45.12 0.81 -21.11
CA LYS A 347 46.10 1.70 -21.75
C LYS A 347 45.53 3.06 -22.16
N GLU A 348 44.23 3.25 -22.00
CA GLU A 348 43.54 4.48 -22.35
C GLU A 348 43.57 5.44 -21.16
N THR A 349 43.91 6.71 -21.44
CA THR A 349 44.01 7.79 -20.45
C THR A 349 43.14 8.93 -20.91
N CYS A 350 42.12 9.29 -20.11
CA CYS A 350 41.11 10.27 -20.48
C CYS A 350 41.09 11.45 -19.50
N LEU A 351 41.15 12.68 -20.02
CA LEU A 351 40.77 13.86 -19.24
C LEU A 351 39.26 14.02 -19.22
N VAL A 352 38.68 14.09 -18.03
CA VAL A 352 37.24 14.25 -17.83
C VAL A 352 36.99 15.60 -17.21
N GLU A 353 36.30 16.46 -17.97
CA GLU A 353 35.80 17.75 -17.51
C GLU A 353 34.36 17.57 -17.02
N VAL A 354 34.03 18.09 -15.84
CA VAL A 354 32.74 18.00 -15.19
C VAL A 354 32.15 19.40 -15.03
N LYS A 355 30.91 19.60 -15.51
CA LYS A 355 30.25 20.91 -15.45
C LYS A 355 28.78 20.80 -15.07
N SER A 356 28.31 21.74 -14.26
CA SER A 356 26.90 21.87 -13.88
C SER A 356 26.30 23.15 -14.45
N GLN A 357 25.10 23.07 -15.04
CA GLN A 357 24.39 24.22 -15.58
C GLN A 357 22.92 24.19 -15.14
N GLY A 358 22.42 25.29 -14.59
CA GLY A 358 21.05 25.35 -14.05
C GLY A 358 19.94 25.28 -15.13
N GLY A 359 20.29 25.60 -16.38
CA GLY A 359 19.42 25.51 -17.55
C GLY A 359 20.07 24.67 -18.65
N GLN A 360 19.74 24.95 -19.91
CA GLN A 360 20.40 24.30 -21.05
C GLN A 360 21.92 24.56 -21.04
N ALA A 361 22.69 23.54 -21.43
CA ALA A 361 24.14 23.64 -21.46
C ALA A 361 24.58 24.65 -22.53
N GLY A 362 25.51 25.53 -22.17
CA GLY A 362 26.14 26.42 -23.14
C GLY A 362 27.18 25.67 -23.97
N GLU A 363 27.26 25.95 -25.27
CA GLU A 363 28.26 25.36 -26.18
C GLU A 363 29.70 25.72 -25.76
N ALA A 364 29.87 26.84 -25.06
CA ALA A 364 31.15 27.29 -24.51
C ALA A 364 31.79 26.31 -23.51
N LEU A 365 31.02 25.39 -22.92
CA LEU A 365 31.55 24.37 -22.01
C LEU A 365 32.51 23.40 -22.73
N VAL A 366 32.29 23.14 -24.02
CA VAL A 366 33.19 22.27 -24.82
C VAL A 366 34.56 22.92 -25.00
N ALA A 367 34.62 24.24 -25.09
CA ALA A 367 35.87 24.97 -25.19
C ALA A 367 36.73 24.87 -23.91
N ALA A 368 36.13 24.57 -22.75
CA ALA A 368 36.89 24.32 -21.52
C ALA A 368 37.72 23.02 -21.66
N LEU A 369 37.07 21.91 -22.03
CA LEU A 369 37.75 20.63 -22.25
C LEU A 369 38.87 20.74 -23.29
N GLN A 370 38.62 21.43 -24.42
CA GLN A 370 39.64 21.61 -25.46
C GLN A 370 40.88 22.34 -24.93
N ARG A 371 40.70 23.41 -24.15
CA ARG A 371 41.83 24.13 -23.54
C ARG A 371 42.65 23.25 -22.62
N HIS A 372 42.02 22.35 -21.86
CA HIS A 372 42.73 21.43 -20.98
C HIS A 372 43.52 20.39 -21.77
N LEU A 373 42.95 19.84 -22.84
CA LEU A 373 43.65 18.92 -23.75
C LEU A 373 44.88 19.59 -24.40
N ASP A 374 44.76 20.84 -24.85
CA ASP A 374 45.87 21.57 -25.46
C ASP A 374 46.98 21.95 -24.45
N THR A 375 46.58 22.14 -23.18
CA THR A 375 47.50 22.54 -22.10
C THR A 375 48.19 21.32 -21.47
N TRP A 376 47.56 20.15 -21.48
CA TRP A 376 48.03 18.95 -20.80
C TRP A 376 49.46 18.54 -21.18
N PRO A 377 49.87 18.51 -22.47
CA PRO A 377 51.25 18.16 -22.83
C PRO A 377 52.32 19.07 -22.21
N LYS A 378 51.96 20.30 -21.85
CA LYS A 378 52.86 21.26 -21.19
C LYS A 378 52.93 21.02 -19.67
N LEU A 379 51.84 20.54 -19.07
CA LEU A 379 51.75 20.28 -17.63
C LEU A 379 52.32 18.92 -17.25
N ARG A 380 52.08 17.89 -18.06
CA ARG A 380 52.48 16.49 -17.82
C ARG A 380 53.00 15.85 -19.12
N PRO A 381 54.18 16.27 -19.63
CA PRO A 381 54.75 15.73 -20.87
C PRO A 381 55.06 14.23 -20.80
N ASP A 382 55.21 13.68 -19.59
CA ASP A 382 55.50 12.28 -19.29
C ASP A 382 54.26 11.37 -19.29
N ARG A 383 53.05 11.94 -19.29
CA ARG A 383 51.78 11.19 -19.25
C ARG A 383 50.84 11.62 -20.38
N PRO A 384 50.99 11.11 -21.61
CA PRO A 384 50.10 11.48 -22.71
C PRO A 384 48.66 11.03 -22.42
N VAL A 385 47.70 11.89 -22.76
CA VAL A 385 46.26 11.57 -22.74
C VAL A 385 45.83 11.11 -24.13
N THR A 386 45.02 10.07 -24.19
CA THR A 386 44.51 9.51 -25.44
C THR A 386 43.15 10.09 -25.81
N ARG A 387 42.36 10.54 -24.82
CA ARG A 387 40.98 11.00 -25.01
C ARG A 387 40.61 12.16 -24.07
N GLY A 388 39.55 12.87 -24.41
CA GLY A 388 38.83 13.80 -23.53
C GLY A 388 37.35 13.44 -23.46
N ALA A 389 36.68 13.78 -22.35
CA ALA A 389 35.24 13.64 -22.20
C ALA A 389 34.69 14.81 -21.37
N LEU A 390 33.47 15.26 -21.70
CA LEU A 390 32.77 16.29 -20.94
C LEU A 390 31.52 15.68 -20.30
N VAL A 391 31.45 15.68 -18.97
CA VAL A 391 30.26 15.28 -18.22
C VAL A 391 29.50 16.52 -17.79
N VAL A 392 28.20 16.60 -18.15
CA VAL A 392 27.38 17.77 -17.89
C VAL A 392 26.14 17.42 -17.07
N ASN A 393 25.99 18.03 -15.90
CA ASN A 393 24.71 18.07 -15.17
C ASN A 393 23.93 19.32 -15.59
N HIS A 394 23.29 19.26 -16.76
CA HIS A 394 22.46 20.36 -17.29
C HIS A 394 21.05 20.31 -16.71
N GLN A 395 20.39 21.46 -16.70
CA GLN A 395 19.05 21.63 -16.14
C GLN A 395 18.90 21.11 -14.70
N HIS A 396 19.97 21.16 -13.88
CA HIS A 396 19.98 20.54 -12.55
C HIS A 396 18.97 21.15 -11.56
N LYS A 397 18.40 22.31 -11.90
CA LYS A 397 17.33 22.98 -11.13
C LYS A 397 15.92 22.47 -11.47
N LEU A 398 15.76 21.68 -12.53
CA LEU A 398 14.51 21.03 -12.88
C LEU A 398 14.42 19.66 -12.19
N ASP A 399 13.18 19.21 -11.98
CA ASP A 399 12.90 17.82 -11.60
C ASP A 399 13.57 16.87 -12.61
N PRO A 400 14.31 15.83 -12.17
CA PRO A 400 14.96 14.88 -13.07
C PRO A 400 14.05 14.30 -14.16
N ALA A 401 12.76 14.10 -13.89
CA ALA A 401 11.79 13.59 -14.86
C ALA A 401 11.45 14.59 -15.99
N GLN A 402 11.75 15.88 -15.79
CA GLN A 402 11.49 16.96 -16.76
C GLN A 402 12.73 17.34 -17.58
N ARG A 403 13.90 16.74 -17.29
CA ARG A 403 15.16 17.07 -17.97
C ARG A 403 15.24 16.39 -19.33
N THR A 404 15.81 17.11 -20.29
CA THR A 404 16.16 16.55 -21.59
C THR A 404 17.36 15.61 -21.46
N ARG A 405 17.36 14.49 -22.18
CA ARG A 405 18.51 13.57 -22.20
C ARG A 405 19.68 14.16 -22.97
N ASP A 406 19.41 14.89 -24.05
CA ASP A 406 20.44 15.49 -24.88
C ASP A 406 20.96 16.77 -24.22
N VAL A 407 22.28 16.84 -24.02
CA VAL A 407 22.94 18.03 -23.45
C VAL A 407 22.88 19.22 -24.42
N TYR A 408 22.95 18.94 -25.72
CA TYR A 408 22.87 19.91 -26.81
C TYR A 408 21.86 19.42 -27.86
N THR A 409 20.97 20.29 -28.30
CA THR A 409 19.89 19.93 -29.24
C THR A 409 20.12 20.42 -30.67
N ARG A 410 21.10 21.32 -30.87
CA ARG A 410 21.40 21.91 -32.17
C ARG A 410 22.29 20.98 -33.00
N ALA A 411 21.70 20.34 -34.02
CA ALA A 411 22.32 19.26 -34.78
C ALA A 411 23.67 19.66 -35.41
N GLU A 412 23.78 20.87 -35.96
CA GLU A 412 25.02 21.36 -36.54
C GLU A 412 26.15 21.51 -35.52
N PHE A 413 25.83 21.78 -34.25
CA PHE A 413 26.84 21.84 -33.20
C PHE A 413 27.23 20.44 -32.73
N VAL A 414 26.25 19.56 -32.51
CA VAL A 414 26.49 18.16 -32.10
C VAL A 414 27.39 17.44 -33.12
N ALA A 415 27.20 17.69 -34.42
CA ALA A 415 28.04 17.13 -35.48
C ALA A 415 29.51 17.61 -35.45
N THR A 416 29.81 18.70 -34.74
CA THR A 416 31.18 19.24 -34.61
C THR A 416 31.92 18.75 -33.36
N LEU A 417 31.25 18.01 -32.47
CA LEU A 417 31.85 17.53 -31.23
C LEU A 417 32.93 16.47 -31.53
N GLN A 418 34.17 16.78 -31.15
CA GLN A 418 35.31 15.88 -31.31
C GLN A 418 35.47 14.90 -30.14
N HIS A 419 34.78 15.18 -29.02
CA HIS A 419 34.84 14.42 -27.79
C HIS A 419 33.43 14.12 -27.28
N PRO A 420 33.23 12.97 -26.61
CA PRO A 420 31.93 12.62 -26.06
C PRO A 420 31.49 13.63 -24.99
N VAL A 421 30.23 14.05 -25.11
CA VAL A 421 29.52 14.83 -24.09
C VAL A 421 28.47 13.92 -23.46
N ILE A 422 28.57 13.71 -22.15
CA ILE A 422 27.78 12.74 -21.41
C ILE A 422 26.92 13.50 -20.38
N PRO A 423 25.58 13.37 -20.40
CA PRO A 423 24.76 13.94 -19.34
C PRO A 423 25.02 13.15 -18.04
N ALA A 424 25.08 13.84 -16.90
CA ALA A 424 25.27 13.21 -15.59
C ALA A 424 24.15 12.18 -15.24
N THR A 425 23.02 12.24 -15.96
CA THR A 425 21.85 11.37 -15.80
C THR A 425 21.72 10.25 -16.85
N ALA A 426 22.74 10.03 -17.69
CA ALA A 426 22.70 8.99 -18.71
C ALA A 426 22.41 7.60 -18.10
N SER A 427 21.50 6.82 -18.72
CA SER A 427 21.26 5.39 -18.44
C SER A 427 21.42 4.59 -19.72
N SER A 428 22.16 3.47 -19.69
CA SER A 428 22.21 2.56 -20.85
C SER A 428 20.86 1.86 -21.02
N SER A 429 20.35 1.86 -22.25
CA SER A 429 19.27 0.97 -22.66
C SER A 429 19.87 0.00 -23.68
N GLY A 430 20.10 -1.23 -23.23
CA GLY A 430 20.75 -2.27 -24.03
C GLY A 430 20.64 -3.64 -23.36
N GLY A 431 19.42 -4.20 -23.34
CA GLY A 431 19.16 -5.64 -23.17
C GLY A 431 19.03 -6.21 -21.75
N GLY A 432 17.80 -6.26 -21.21
CA GLY A 432 17.42 -7.07 -20.04
C GLY A 432 17.05 -6.26 -18.78
N PRO A 433 16.13 -6.74 -17.92
CA PRO A 433 15.48 -5.92 -16.91
C PRO A 433 16.39 -5.69 -15.71
N ARG A 434 17.14 -4.59 -15.72
CA ARG A 434 17.69 -3.92 -14.54
C ARG A 434 17.51 -2.42 -14.70
N THR A 435 16.43 -1.90 -14.12
CA THR A 435 16.14 -0.47 -14.05
C THR A 435 16.86 0.12 -12.84
N GLY A 436 17.93 0.86 -13.10
CA GLY A 436 18.63 1.69 -12.12
C GLY A 436 19.67 2.57 -12.84
N PRO A 437 19.91 3.82 -12.39
CA PRO A 437 20.76 4.82 -13.08
C PRO A 437 22.27 4.53 -13.00
N LEU A 438 22.66 3.26 -12.86
CA LEU A 438 24.02 2.83 -12.54
C LEU A 438 24.46 1.76 -13.55
N CYS A 439 24.65 2.19 -14.80
CA CYS A 439 25.36 1.42 -15.83
C CYS A 439 25.60 2.35 -17.03
N VAL A 440 26.50 3.32 -16.91
CA VAL A 440 27.03 4.06 -18.07
C VAL A 440 28.51 4.28 -17.82
N LEU A 441 29.32 3.74 -18.71
CA LEU A 441 30.66 4.16 -19.17
C LEU A 441 31.41 3.07 -19.99
N PRO A 442 30.77 2.21 -20.82
CA PRO A 442 31.51 1.55 -21.92
C PRO A 442 31.85 2.52 -23.08
N SER A 443 31.25 3.72 -23.12
CA SER A 443 31.42 4.67 -24.22
C SER A 443 32.80 5.34 -24.25
N LEU A 444 33.59 5.28 -23.18
CA LEU A 444 34.96 5.80 -23.19
C LEU A 444 35.94 4.86 -23.93
N ALA A 445 35.58 3.57 -24.11
CA ALA A 445 36.42 2.55 -24.73
C ALA A 445 36.09 2.23 -26.20
N SER A 446 35.05 2.85 -26.77
CA SER A 446 34.59 2.51 -28.13
C SER A 446 35.05 3.56 -29.17
N SER A 447 35.78 3.08 -30.18
CA SER A 447 35.90 3.63 -31.54
C SER A 447 35.81 2.42 -32.50
N PRO A 448 35.65 2.54 -33.83
CA PRO A 448 35.25 3.65 -34.72
C PRO A 448 34.15 3.18 -35.75
N VAL A 449 33.81 3.98 -36.78
CA VAL A 449 33.80 3.59 -38.22
C VAL A 449 33.29 4.78 -39.05
N THR A 450 34.16 5.34 -39.87
CA THR A 450 33.81 6.09 -41.08
C THR A 450 33.03 5.17 -42.03
N GLN A 451 31.78 5.52 -42.34
CA GLN A 451 31.09 4.96 -43.51
C GLN A 451 31.67 5.64 -44.75
N ASP A 452 32.43 4.88 -45.54
CA ASP A 452 32.38 4.97 -46.99
C ASP A 452 31.22 4.11 -47.51
#